data_AF-A0A3S3PNR6-F1
#
_entry.id   AF-A0A3S3PNR6-F1
#
_cell.length_a   1.000
_cell.length_b   1.000
_cell.length_c   1.000
_cell.angle_alpha   90.00
_cell.angle_beta   90.00
_cell.angle_gamma   90.00
#
_symmetry.space_group_name_H-M   'P 1'
#
loop_
_entity.id
_entity.type
_entity.pdbx_description
1 polymer ?
#
loop_
_entity_poly.entity_id
_entity_poly.type
_entity_poly.pdbx_seq_one_letter_code
_entity_poly.pdbx_strand_id
1 'polypeptide(L)'
;MNYWPDHVDSDGSRDPETATRSNRLECVDEQDSSKTNKHRQVANARERYRTQSVNHAFALLRKLIPTEPCDRKLSKIETLRLATSYINHLNNIINARLLGEMEENACIKYSLSKDVLVDKSEKPTNEHGSHYHRGCNKDHRIFKISIYALCSSALTCNACIAIPSCAWCMQHDFDGSSRCEHELSLQQAHCKDVYHPSSFVKSVVESDDSEEEKQLTPSRIKLKVRQNETVKFKITFQQPKEYPVDLYYLMDLTYSMQAHREKLIELADRLTAEMSKISSNFRLGFGSFIDKVVMPYASVVPAKLRNPCPDSLICDPPYGFRNQLPLSGNFSLFLEKVKNTNLSGNLDNAEGGFDAIMQVIACKDEIRWNEMSRKILIFATDSIFHYAGDGKLGGVVEPNDGRCHLNDDGFYTKSLEQDYPSLGQINRAVIDNKINVIYAVPHEAIDVYKILSTHIRGSVAGMLSNDSSNIVDMIRINYE
;
A
#
# COMPACT_ATOMS: atom_id res chain seq x y z
N MET A 1 5.96 57.91 1.64
CA MET A 1 6.89 58.45 0.64
C MET A 1 6.64 57.66 -0.64
N ASN A 2 5.66 58.06 -1.45
CA ASN A 2 5.76 58.95 -2.63
C ASN A 2 6.80 58.37 -3.62
N TYR A 3 6.49 57.99 -4.88
CA TYR A 3 5.78 58.71 -5.94
C TYR A 3 5.40 57.69 -7.05
N TRP A 4 4.18 57.81 -7.62
CA TRP A 4 3.84 57.51 -9.02
C TRP A 4 4.37 58.64 -9.91
N PRO A 5 4.70 58.47 -11.21
CA PRO A 5 3.67 58.57 -12.28
C PRO A 5 3.95 57.61 -13.47
N ASP A 6 2.96 56.99 -14.11
CA ASP A 6 1.93 57.53 -15.02
C ASP A 6 2.45 58.32 -16.22
N HIS A 7 2.12 57.79 -17.41
CA HIS A 7 1.68 58.47 -18.65
C HIS A 7 2.30 57.85 -19.92
N VAL A 8 1.64 57.73 -21.08
CA VAL A 8 0.24 57.68 -21.56
C VAL A 8 0.32 57.78 -23.09
N ASP A 9 -0.61 57.11 -23.78
CA ASP A 9 -1.09 57.32 -25.17
C ASP A 9 -0.06 57.14 -26.32
N SER A 10 -0.44 56.82 -27.57
CA SER A 10 -1.70 57.02 -28.28
C SER A 10 -1.73 56.15 -29.55
N ASP A 11 -2.90 55.56 -29.80
CA ASP A 11 -3.74 55.69 -31.00
C ASP A 11 -3.18 55.51 -32.43
N GLY A 12 -3.92 54.79 -33.29
CA GLY A 12 -3.69 54.84 -34.74
C GLY A 12 -4.07 53.60 -35.56
N SER A 13 -5.37 53.41 -35.76
CA SER A 13 -6.03 52.43 -36.65
C SER A 13 -5.56 52.45 -38.11
N ARG A 14 -5.60 51.29 -38.81
CA ARG A 14 -6.11 51.07 -40.19
C ARG A 14 -5.83 49.64 -40.71
N ASP A 15 -6.91 48.88 -40.95
CA ASP A 15 -7.03 47.74 -41.88
C ASP A 15 -6.94 48.24 -43.35
N PRO A 16 -6.62 47.42 -44.41
CA PRO A 16 -7.23 46.11 -44.67
C PRO A 16 -6.37 45.01 -45.34
N GLU A 17 -7.02 43.84 -45.45
CA GLU A 17 -6.69 42.57 -46.11
C GLU A 17 -5.89 42.63 -47.43
N THR A 18 -4.93 41.71 -47.64
CA THR A 18 -4.97 40.64 -48.67
C THR A 18 -3.65 39.84 -48.80
N ALA A 19 -3.78 38.51 -48.68
CA ALA A 19 -3.16 37.40 -49.43
C ALA A 19 -1.63 37.31 -49.74
N THR A 20 -1.12 36.11 -49.40
CA THR A 20 -0.18 35.22 -50.15
C THR A 20 1.36 35.32 -50.03
N ARG A 21 1.89 34.38 -49.23
CA ARG A 21 2.89 33.31 -49.55
C ARG A 21 4.26 33.69 -50.17
N SER A 22 5.30 33.47 -49.34
CA SER A 22 6.50 32.63 -49.60
C SER A 22 7.88 33.31 -49.79
N ASN A 23 8.77 32.92 -48.87
CA ASN A 23 10.24 32.78 -48.93
C ASN A 23 11.18 33.95 -48.57
N ARG A 24 11.61 33.89 -47.29
CA ARG A 24 12.97 33.50 -46.84
C ARG A 24 14.13 34.42 -47.24
N LEU A 25 14.49 35.31 -46.30
CA LEU A 25 15.86 35.62 -45.89
C LEU A 25 15.80 35.93 -44.38
N GLU A 26 16.25 34.97 -43.56
CA GLU A 26 16.29 35.05 -42.09
C GLU A 26 17.36 36.05 -41.64
N CYS A 27 16.95 37.06 -40.87
CA CYS A 27 17.84 37.74 -39.93
C CYS A 27 17.82 36.90 -38.63
N VAL A 28 18.88 36.12 -38.38
CA VAL A 28 19.01 35.35 -37.13
C VAL A 28 19.48 36.29 -36.03
N ASP A 29 18.63 36.50 -35.02
CA ASP A 29 18.95 37.23 -33.79
C ASP A 29 20.15 36.58 -33.07
N GLU A 30 21.26 37.31 -32.95
CA GLU A 30 22.48 36.88 -32.23
C GLU A 30 22.25 36.61 -30.74
N GLN A 31 21.11 37.01 -30.17
CA GLN A 31 20.79 36.83 -28.75
C GLN A 31 20.27 35.42 -28.40
N ASP A 32 19.70 34.66 -29.35
CA ASP A 32 19.16 33.30 -29.09
C ASP A 32 20.22 32.19 -29.19
N SER A 33 21.29 32.44 -29.96
CA SER A 33 22.48 31.57 -30.04
C SER A 33 23.20 31.45 -28.68
N SER A 34 23.24 32.51 -27.87
CA SER A 34 23.97 32.49 -26.59
C SER A 34 23.24 31.68 -25.49
N LYS A 35 21.90 31.69 -25.46
CA LYS A 35 21.06 30.97 -24.49
C LYS A 35 21.05 29.47 -24.79
N THR A 36 20.90 29.10 -26.05
CA THR A 36 20.99 27.71 -26.52
C THR A 36 22.38 27.10 -26.27
N ASN A 37 23.46 27.89 -26.44
CA ASN A 37 24.82 27.43 -26.15
C ASN A 37 25.09 27.26 -24.64
N LYS A 38 24.53 28.14 -23.78
CA LYS A 38 24.56 27.95 -22.31
C LYS A 38 23.79 26.71 -21.86
N HIS A 39 22.59 26.48 -22.41
CA HIS A 39 21.82 25.27 -22.11
C HIS A 39 22.55 23.99 -22.55
N ARG A 40 23.20 24.02 -23.73
CA ARG A 40 24.02 22.91 -24.22
C ARG A 40 25.26 22.67 -23.35
N GLN A 41 25.91 23.72 -22.84
CA GLN A 41 27.03 23.60 -21.91
C GLN A 41 26.62 22.99 -20.56
N VAL A 42 25.46 23.38 -20.03
CA VAL A 42 24.89 22.80 -18.80
C VAL A 42 24.51 21.33 -19.01
N ALA A 43 23.89 20.98 -20.14
CA ALA A 43 23.59 19.59 -20.50
C ALA A 43 24.88 18.75 -20.63
N ASN A 44 25.90 19.27 -21.31
CA ASN A 44 27.21 18.61 -21.44
C ASN A 44 27.94 18.47 -20.08
N ALA A 45 27.77 19.41 -19.16
CA ALA A 45 28.31 19.30 -17.80
C ALA A 45 27.58 18.20 -17.00
N ARG A 46 26.25 18.11 -17.10
CA ARG A 46 25.46 17.05 -16.49
C ARG A 46 25.83 15.67 -17.04
N GLU A 47 26.04 15.55 -18.35
CA GLU A 47 26.41 14.28 -18.98
C GLU A 47 27.83 13.82 -18.60
N ARG A 48 28.76 14.78 -18.45
CA ARG A 48 30.11 14.51 -17.90
C ARG A 48 30.02 14.00 -16.46
N TYR A 49 29.21 14.62 -15.62
CA TYR A 49 29.01 14.17 -14.24
C TYR A 49 28.39 12.76 -14.18
N ARG A 50 27.37 12.49 -15.00
CA ARG A 50 26.75 11.16 -15.11
C ARG A 50 27.78 10.10 -15.52
N THR A 51 28.59 10.39 -16.53
CA THR A 51 29.65 9.50 -17.01
C THR A 51 30.72 9.25 -15.94
N GLN A 52 31.10 10.30 -15.18
CA GLN A 52 32.05 10.18 -14.08
C GLN A 52 31.50 9.30 -12.95
N SER A 53 30.23 9.47 -12.58
CA SER A 53 29.55 8.62 -11.59
C SER A 53 29.53 7.15 -12.01
N VAL A 54 29.21 6.87 -13.28
CA VAL A 54 29.23 5.50 -13.83
C VAL A 54 30.65 4.93 -13.81
N ASN A 55 31.66 5.70 -14.23
CA ASN A 55 33.04 5.23 -14.21
C ASN A 55 33.56 4.97 -12.79
N HIS A 56 33.13 5.77 -11.80
CA HIS A 56 33.43 5.53 -10.39
C HIS A 56 32.82 4.22 -9.89
N ALA A 57 31.55 3.94 -10.23
CA ALA A 57 30.91 2.66 -9.90
C ALA A 57 31.65 1.46 -10.54
N PHE A 58 32.10 1.57 -11.80
CA PHE A 58 32.92 0.54 -12.44
C PHE A 58 34.28 0.34 -11.75
N ALA A 59 34.89 1.38 -11.19
CA ALA A 59 36.14 1.26 -10.44
C ALA A 59 35.94 0.52 -9.11
N LEU A 60 34.83 0.80 -8.40
CA LEU A 60 34.46 0.07 -7.19
C LEU A 60 34.16 -1.40 -7.50
N LEU A 61 33.39 -1.67 -8.55
CA LEU A 61 33.03 -3.03 -8.94
C LEU A 61 34.27 -3.89 -9.25
N ARG A 62 35.27 -3.33 -9.95
CA ARG A 62 36.53 -4.06 -10.23
C ARG A 62 37.30 -4.47 -8.98
N LYS A 63 37.22 -3.69 -7.88
CA LYS A 63 37.86 -4.05 -6.61
C LYS A 63 37.21 -5.24 -5.90
N LEU A 64 35.95 -5.52 -6.23
CA LEU A 64 35.18 -6.61 -5.62
C LEU A 64 35.23 -7.91 -6.44
N ILE A 65 35.66 -7.85 -7.70
CA ILE A 65 35.75 -9.01 -8.58
C ILE A 65 37.12 -9.68 -8.37
N PRO A 66 37.17 -10.95 -7.92
CA PRO A 66 38.43 -11.66 -7.79
C PRO A 66 39.03 -11.96 -9.18
N THR A 67 40.29 -11.57 -9.39
CA THR A 67 41.05 -11.84 -10.63
C THR A 67 42.48 -12.25 -10.31
N GLU A 68 43.11 -13.02 -11.20
CA GLU A 68 44.53 -13.35 -11.12
C GLU A 68 45.25 -12.89 -12.41
N PRO A 69 46.30 -12.05 -12.33
CA PRO A 69 46.75 -11.32 -11.13
C PRO A 69 45.74 -10.24 -10.70
N CYS A 70 45.73 -9.87 -9.41
CA CYS A 70 44.77 -8.94 -8.81
C CYS A 70 44.72 -7.55 -9.48
N ASP A 71 45.80 -7.16 -10.18
CA ASP A 71 45.93 -5.87 -10.88
C ASP A 71 45.54 -5.93 -12.36
N ARG A 72 44.87 -7.00 -12.80
CA ARG A 72 44.42 -7.13 -14.20
C ARG A 72 43.41 -6.03 -14.55
N LYS A 73 43.76 -5.20 -15.53
CA LYS A 73 42.84 -4.16 -16.06
C LYS A 73 41.70 -4.80 -16.85
N LEU A 74 40.50 -4.81 -16.26
CA LEU A 74 39.27 -5.31 -16.91
C LEU A 74 38.56 -4.21 -17.73
N SER A 75 38.12 -4.53 -18.95
CA SER A 75 37.19 -3.67 -19.70
C SER A 75 35.82 -3.58 -18.99
N LYS A 76 34.99 -2.60 -19.36
CA LYS A 76 33.63 -2.45 -18.77
C LYS A 76 32.78 -3.70 -18.99
N ILE A 77 32.84 -4.28 -20.19
CA ILE A 77 32.08 -5.49 -20.51
C ILE A 77 32.59 -6.73 -19.77
N GLU A 78 33.91 -6.90 -19.63
CA GLU A 78 34.49 -7.98 -18.84
C GLU A 78 34.15 -7.84 -17.35
N THR A 79 34.19 -6.61 -16.83
CA THR A 79 33.82 -6.31 -15.44
C THR A 79 32.38 -6.75 -15.16
N LEU A 80 31.43 -6.41 -16.04
CA LEU A 80 30.03 -6.84 -15.87
C LEU A 80 29.88 -8.36 -15.98
N ARG A 81 30.52 -8.99 -16.98
CA ARG A 81 30.45 -10.45 -17.18
C ARG A 81 31.01 -11.21 -15.99
N LEU A 82 32.16 -10.78 -15.47
CA LEU A 82 32.78 -11.40 -14.30
C LEU A 82 31.98 -11.13 -13.03
N ALA A 83 31.41 -9.93 -12.85
CA ALA A 83 30.53 -9.65 -11.72
C ALA A 83 29.30 -10.55 -11.73
N THR A 84 28.61 -10.68 -12.87
CA THR A 84 27.45 -11.58 -13.00
C THR A 84 27.86 -13.04 -12.73
N SER A 85 28.98 -13.49 -13.29
CA SER A 85 29.49 -14.85 -13.04
C SER A 85 29.83 -15.06 -11.57
N TYR A 86 30.39 -14.05 -10.90
CA TYR A 86 30.78 -14.12 -9.50
C TYR A 86 29.55 -14.12 -8.58
N ILE A 87 28.55 -13.29 -8.86
CA ILE A 87 27.26 -13.30 -8.15
C ILE A 87 26.58 -14.67 -8.30
N ASN A 88 26.53 -15.22 -9.50
CA ASN A 88 25.96 -16.54 -9.73
C ASN A 88 26.73 -17.64 -8.99
N HIS A 89 28.06 -17.56 -8.97
CA HIS A 89 28.89 -18.48 -8.19
C HIS A 89 28.59 -18.38 -6.69
N LEU A 90 28.51 -17.17 -6.13
CA LEU A 90 28.15 -16.94 -4.73
C LEU A 90 26.73 -17.44 -4.41
N ASN A 91 25.77 -17.17 -5.29
CA ASN A 91 24.40 -17.68 -5.15
C ASN A 91 24.36 -19.22 -5.18
N ASN A 92 25.16 -19.85 -6.04
CA ASN A 92 25.25 -21.30 -6.10
C ASN A 92 25.91 -21.88 -4.84
N ILE A 93 26.93 -21.23 -4.27
CA ILE A 93 27.49 -21.61 -2.96
C ILE A 93 26.43 -21.50 -1.87
N ILE A 94 25.64 -20.42 -1.86
CA ILE A 94 24.55 -20.21 -0.91
C ILE A 94 23.49 -21.30 -1.08
N ASN A 95 23.08 -21.59 -2.32
CA ASN A 95 22.04 -22.58 -2.63
C ASN A 95 22.49 -24.02 -2.36
N ALA A 96 23.73 -24.38 -2.68
CA ALA A 96 24.31 -25.68 -2.33
C ALA A 96 24.32 -25.89 -0.81
N ARG A 97 24.58 -24.82 -0.04
CA ARG A 97 24.50 -24.84 1.43
C ARG A 97 23.08 -24.95 1.97
N LEU A 98 22.08 -24.52 1.21
CA LEU A 98 20.65 -24.61 1.57
C LEU A 98 20.03 -25.98 1.24
N LEU A 99 20.59 -26.72 0.28
CA LEU A 99 20.04 -28.01 -0.20
C LEU A 99 20.82 -29.25 0.29
N GLY A 100 21.98 -29.10 0.92
CA GLY A 100 22.70 -30.20 1.59
C GLY A 100 23.46 -31.15 0.66
N GLU A 101 23.56 -30.85 -0.63
CA GLU A 101 24.34 -31.63 -1.60
C GLU A 101 25.72 -30.99 -1.80
N MET A 102 26.75 -31.55 -1.17
CA MET A 102 28.14 -31.26 -1.51
C MET A 102 28.64 -32.29 -2.52
N GLU A 103 28.56 -32.00 -3.83
CA GLU A 103 29.50 -32.61 -4.77
C GLU A 103 30.76 -31.74 -4.85
N GLU A 104 31.89 -32.31 -4.44
CA GLU A 104 33.21 -31.76 -4.73
C GLU A 104 33.40 -31.68 -6.26
N ASN A 105 33.66 -30.47 -6.78
CA ASN A 105 34.03 -30.13 -8.16
C ASN A 105 32.93 -29.64 -9.11
N ALA A 106 32.19 -28.60 -8.73
CA ALA A 106 31.39 -27.83 -9.69
C ALA A 106 32.21 -26.67 -10.31
N CYS A 107 33.19 -27.00 -11.17
CA CYS A 107 33.62 -26.05 -12.19
C CYS A 107 32.61 -26.15 -13.35
N ILE A 108 31.49 -25.43 -13.25
CA ILE A 108 30.40 -25.55 -14.24
C ILE A 108 30.82 -24.85 -15.53
N LYS A 109 30.99 -25.65 -16.58
CA LYS A 109 31.11 -25.19 -17.98
C LYS A 109 29.87 -24.37 -18.35
N TYR A 110 30.10 -23.17 -18.86
CA TYR A 110 29.05 -22.35 -19.45
C TYR A 110 28.61 -23.02 -20.77
N SER A 111 27.38 -23.54 -20.84
CA SER A 111 26.64 -23.54 -22.10
C SER A 111 25.78 -22.28 -22.12
N LEU A 112 26.01 -21.43 -23.12
CA LEU A 112 25.16 -20.29 -23.41
C LEU A 112 23.80 -20.83 -23.87
N SER A 113 22.82 -20.89 -22.98
CA SER A 113 21.42 -20.87 -23.40
C SER A 113 21.14 -19.48 -23.96
N LYS A 114 21.11 -19.40 -25.29
CA LYS A 114 20.37 -18.36 -26.01
C LYS A 114 18.93 -18.45 -25.53
N ASP A 115 18.47 -17.46 -24.77
CA ASP A 115 17.08 -17.04 -24.71
C ASP A 115 17.06 -15.71 -23.96
N VAL A 116 17.07 -14.61 -24.72
CA VAL A 116 16.13 -13.47 -24.65
C VAL A 116 16.60 -12.50 -25.74
N LEU A 117 15.64 -12.09 -26.58
CA LEU A 117 15.73 -11.23 -27.77
C LEU A 117 16.05 -11.97 -29.08
N VAL A 118 15.01 -12.40 -29.81
CA VAL A 118 14.55 -11.75 -31.06
C VAL A 118 13.35 -12.53 -31.63
N ASP A 119 12.29 -11.75 -31.87
CA ASP A 119 11.30 -11.76 -32.96
C ASP A 119 10.91 -13.04 -33.73
N LYS A 120 9.63 -13.09 -34.05
CA LYS A 120 8.91 -14.14 -34.79
C LYS A 120 9.37 -14.19 -36.25
N SER A 121 9.82 -15.37 -36.72
CA SER A 121 9.41 -15.92 -38.03
C SER A 121 10.05 -17.30 -38.29
N GLU A 122 9.22 -18.20 -38.82
CA GLU A 122 9.54 -19.41 -39.62
C GLU A 122 9.63 -20.80 -38.94
N LYS A 123 9.10 -21.77 -39.72
CA LYS A 123 8.68 -23.14 -39.40
C LYS A 123 9.85 -24.15 -39.40
N PRO A 124 9.67 -25.38 -38.87
CA PRO A 124 10.74 -26.34 -38.67
C PRO A 124 10.95 -27.29 -39.86
N THR A 125 12.21 -27.67 -40.11
CA THR A 125 12.57 -28.89 -40.85
C THR A 125 13.71 -29.63 -40.14
N ASN A 126 13.55 -30.94 -40.02
CA ASN A 126 14.48 -31.92 -39.44
C ASN A 126 15.87 -31.92 -40.09
N GLU A 127 16.93 -32.28 -39.35
CA GLU A 127 17.77 -33.47 -39.59
C GLU A 127 19.03 -33.55 -38.70
N HIS A 128 19.54 -34.78 -38.57
CA HIS A 128 20.63 -35.27 -37.73
C HIS A 128 22.03 -34.68 -38.02
N GLY A 129 22.92 -34.73 -37.02
CA GLY A 129 24.37 -34.63 -37.25
C GLY A 129 25.21 -34.54 -35.97
N SER A 130 25.80 -35.66 -35.56
CA SER A 130 26.82 -35.73 -34.52
C SER A 130 28.14 -35.06 -34.95
N HIS A 131 28.76 -34.25 -34.10
CA HIS A 131 30.20 -34.02 -34.17
C HIS A 131 30.80 -33.88 -32.75
N TYR A 132 31.60 -34.88 -32.40
CA TYR A 132 32.57 -34.87 -31.30
C TYR A 132 33.64 -33.80 -31.54
N HIS A 133 33.93 -32.94 -30.56
CA HIS A 133 35.25 -32.31 -30.43
C HIS A 133 35.71 -32.13 -28.97
N ARG A 134 36.69 -32.97 -28.64
CA ARG A 134 37.87 -32.84 -27.75
C ARG A 134 37.87 -31.73 -26.67
N GLY A 135 37.87 -32.20 -25.42
CA GLY A 135 38.97 -32.05 -24.45
C GLY A 135 39.43 -30.64 -24.07
N CYS A 136 39.06 -30.19 -22.85
CA CYS A 136 39.75 -29.10 -22.17
C CYS A 136 40.63 -29.67 -21.05
N ASN A 137 41.84 -29.14 -20.97
CA ASN A 137 43.02 -29.67 -20.29
C ASN A 137 42.89 -29.61 -18.76
N LYS A 138 43.43 -30.64 -18.09
CA LYS A 138 43.52 -30.77 -16.63
C LYS A 138 44.73 -29.96 -16.15
N ASP A 139 44.56 -28.69 -15.78
CA ASP A 139 45.54 -27.96 -14.94
C ASP A 139 44.98 -26.65 -14.37
N HIS A 140 43.81 -26.71 -13.73
CA HIS A 140 43.43 -25.67 -12.77
C HIS A 140 43.49 -26.28 -11.37
N ARG A 141 44.57 -25.96 -10.63
CA ARG A 141 44.61 -26.07 -9.17
C ARG A 141 43.57 -25.11 -8.61
N ILE A 142 42.32 -25.56 -8.52
CA ILE A 142 41.27 -24.87 -7.78
C ILE A 142 41.60 -25.10 -6.30
N PHE A 143 42.00 -24.04 -5.61
CA PHE A 143 42.19 -24.05 -4.17
C PHE A 143 40.88 -24.49 -3.50
N LYS A 144 40.93 -25.60 -2.76
CA LYS A 144 39.93 -25.93 -1.73
C LYS A 144 39.96 -24.81 -0.69
N ILE A 145 39.08 -23.81 -0.83
CA ILE A 145 38.72 -22.98 0.33
C ILE A 145 37.88 -23.89 1.22
N SER A 146 38.57 -24.57 2.13
CA SER A 146 37.97 -25.35 3.19
C SER A 146 37.05 -24.45 3.99
N ILE A 147 35.80 -24.86 4.25
CA ILE A 147 34.82 -24.09 5.05
C ILE A 147 35.39 -23.73 6.45
N TYR A 148 36.40 -24.48 6.90
CA TYR A 148 37.20 -24.25 8.12
C TYR A 148 38.09 -22.99 8.07
N ALA A 149 38.51 -22.52 6.88
CA ALA A 149 39.46 -21.41 6.76
C ALA A 149 38.86 -20.02 7.07
N LEU A 150 37.53 -19.90 7.20
CA LEU A 150 36.88 -18.62 7.49
C LEU A 150 36.92 -18.27 8.99
N CYS A 151 36.81 -19.25 9.88
CA CYS A 151 36.75 -19.04 11.33
C CYS A 151 38.05 -18.43 11.87
N SER A 152 39.19 -19.02 11.49
CA SER A 152 40.53 -18.61 11.93
C SER A 152 40.91 -17.15 11.63
N SER A 153 40.16 -16.44 10.78
CA SER A 153 40.39 -15.02 10.50
C SER A 153 39.90 -14.07 11.60
N ALA A 154 39.06 -14.55 12.52
CA ALA A 154 38.47 -13.72 13.57
C ALA A 154 39.36 -13.66 14.82
N LEU A 155 39.75 -12.44 15.22
CA LEU A 155 40.63 -12.17 16.37
C LEU A 155 39.90 -11.95 17.70
N THR A 156 38.57 -11.82 17.67
CA THR A 156 37.75 -11.61 18.86
C THR A 156 36.60 -12.60 18.89
N CYS A 157 36.13 -12.94 20.09
CA CYS A 157 34.96 -13.80 20.27
C CYS A 157 33.77 -13.27 19.47
N ASN A 158 33.42 -11.98 19.59
CA ASN A 158 32.28 -11.40 18.87
C ASN A 158 32.40 -11.54 17.34
N ALA A 159 33.58 -11.26 16.76
CA ALA A 159 33.81 -11.44 15.33
C ALA A 159 33.72 -12.91 14.90
N CYS A 160 34.18 -13.83 15.76
CA CYS A 160 34.11 -15.26 15.52
C CYS A 160 32.66 -15.77 15.51
N ILE A 161 31.87 -15.37 16.49
CA ILE A 161 30.50 -15.85 16.64
C ILE A 161 29.61 -15.32 15.51
N ALA A 162 29.94 -14.15 14.93
CA ALA A 162 29.26 -13.60 13.76
C ALA A 162 29.42 -14.44 12.48
N ILE A 163 30.36 -15.39 12.45
CA ILE A 163 30.53 -16.34 11.35
C ILE A 163 29.73 -17.60 11.66
N PRO A 164 28.81 -18.05 10.79
CA PRO A 164 28.04 -19.26 11.02
C PRO A 164 28.93 -20.49 11.24
N SER A 165 28.53 -21.37 12.16
CA SER A 165 29.20 -22.64 12.49
C SER A 165 30.56 -22.55 13.19
N CYS A 166 31.12 -21.37 13.42
CA CYS A 166 32.35 -21.22 14.21
C CYS A 166 32.08 -21.30 15.71
N ALA A 167 33.08 -21.61 16.50
CA ALA A 167 33.07 -21.59 17.95
C ALA A 167 34.31 -20.87 18.47
N TRP A 168 34.25 -20.36 19.70
CA TRP A 168 35.37 -19.63 20.29
C TRP A 168 35.89 -20.31 21.56
N CYS A 169 37.21 -20.46 21.68
CA CYS A 169 37.84 -20.96 22.90
C CYS A 169 38.09 -19.83 23.93
N MET A 170 37.35 -19.87 25.04
CA MET A 170 37.43 -18.90 26.16
C MET A 170 38.52 -19.24 27.17
N GLN A 171 39.10 -20.45 27.10
CA GLN A 171 40.14 -20.91 28.02
C GLN A 171 41.39 -20.01 27.98
N HIS A 172 41.82 -19.50 29.14
CA HIS A 172 42.92 -18.54 29.23
C HIS A 172 44.27 -19.11 28.76
N ASP A 173 44.60 -20.35 29.16
CA ASP A 173 45.86 -21.06 28.88
C ASP A 173 45.82 -21.93 27.60
N PHE A 174 44.92 -21.60 26.65
CA PHE A 174 44.81 -22.32 25.39
C PHE A 174 46.00 -22.06 24.46
N ASP A 175 46.73 -23.13 24.10
CA ASP A 175 47.93 -23.11 23.23
C ASP A 175 47.63 -23.58 21.78
N GLY A 176 46.39 -23.38 21.31
CA GLY A 176 46.00 -23.71 19.94
C GLY A 176 46.33 -22.59 18.95
N SER A 177 46.44 -22.94 17.66
CA SER A 177 46.78 -22.02 16.57
C SER A 177 45.76 -20.90 16.35
N SER A 178 44.48 -21.14 16.64
CA SER A 178 43.40 -20.15 16.56
C SER A 178 42.36 -20.39 17.65
N ARG A 179 41.90 -19.29 18.27
CA ARG A 179 40.78 -19.33 19.24
C ARG A 179 39.42 -19.41 18.56
N CYS A 180 39.31 -19.02 17.29
CA CYS A 180 38.08 -19.15 16.50
C CYS A 180 38.21 -20.29 15.51
N GLU A 181 37.48 -21.37 15.74
CA GLU A 181 37.48 -22.51 14.83
C GLU A 181 36.19 -23.31 14.94
N HIS A 182 35.98 -24.30 14.08
CA HIS A 182 34.85 -25.23 14.25
C HIS A 182 34.92 -25.94 15.61
N GLU A 183 33.77 -26.21 16.24
CA GLU A 183 33.67 -26.80 17.59
C GLU A 183 34.49 -28.09 17.75
N LEU A 184 34.39 -29.00 16.77
CA LEU A 184 35.15 -30.26 16.77
C LEU A 184 36.67 -30.04 16.75
N SER A 185 37.15 -29.01 16.05
CA SER A 185 38.57 -28.70 15.95
C SER A 185 39.11 -28.12 17.25
N LEU A 186 38.33 -27.28 17.94
CA LEU A 186 38.68 -26.78 19.27
C LEU A 186 38.73 -27.90 20.32
N GLN A 187 37.81 -28.86 20.23
CA GLN A 187 37.82 -30.05 21.09
C GLN A 187 39.06 -30.93 20.84
N GLN A 188 39.45 -31.14 19.57
CA GLN A 188 40.67 -31.85 19.19
C GLN A 188 41.95 -31.13 19.66
N ALA A 189 41.92 -29.79 19.69
CA ALA A 189 42.99 -28.96 20.25
C ALA A 189 42.95 -28.86 21.79
N HIS A 190 42.14 -29.69 22.46
CA HIS A 190 42.02 -29.74 23.93
C HIS A 190 41.53 -28.45 24.60
N CYS A 191 40.75 -27.61 23.89
CA CYS A 191 40.04 -26.51 24.54
C CYS A 191 38.87 -27.04 25.39
N LYS A 192 38.86 -26.71 26.69
CA LYS A 192 37.80 -27.14 27.63
C LYS A 192 36.63 -26.17 27.74
N ASP A 193 36.86 -24.89 27.46
CA ASP A 193 35.85 -23.83 27.56
C ASP A 193 35.51 -23.26 26.18
N VAL A 194 34.64 -23.98 25.46
CA VAL A 194 34.21 -23.63 24.10
C VAL A 194 32.88 -22.88 24.16
N TYR A 195 32.88 -21.64 23.71
CA TYR A 195 31.67 -20.84 23.53
C TYR A 195 31.13 -21.01 22.10
N HIS A 196 30.04 -21.77 21.98
CA HIS A 196 29.33 -21.99 20.72
C HIS A 196 27.83 -21.72 20.92
N PRO A 197 27.37 -20.46 20.78
CA PRO A 197 25.97 -20.15 20.99
C PRO A 197 25.13 -20.70 19.84
N SER A 198 24.18 -21.58 20.18
CA SER A 198 23.19 -22.11 19.25
C SER A 198 21.98 -21.20 19.13
N SER A 199 21.45 -21.11 17.91
CA SER A 199 20.13 -20.54 17.66
C SER A 199 19.04 -21.53 18.05
N PHE A 200 17.96 -21.06 18.69
CA PHE A 200 16.79 -21.87 18.95
C PHE A 200 15.48 -21.09 18.87
N VAL A 201 14.43 -21.80 18.47
CA VAL A 201 13.04 -21.36 18.50
C VAL A 201 12.32 -22.18 19.55
N LYS A 202 11.65 -21.52 20.50
CA LYS A 202 10.74 -22.19 21.43
C LYS A 202 9.38 -21.51 21.35
N SER A 203 8.36 -22.25 20.95
CA SER A 203 6.97 -21.81 21.10
C SER A 203 6.64 -21.76 22.59
N VAL A 204 6.02 -20.67 23.03
CA VAL A 204 5.45 -20.60 24.39
C VAL A 204 4.05 -21.18 24.28
N VAL A 205 3.88 -22.40 24.76
CA VAL A 205 2.56 -23.02 24.88
C VAL A 205 1.93 -22.41 26.13
N GLU A 206 0.97 -21.51 25.96
CA GLU A 206 0.10 -21.09 27.05
C GLU A 206 -0.90 -22.20 27.30
N SER A 207 -0.88 -22.74 28.52
CA SER A 207 -1.67 -23.90 28.94
C SER A 207 -3.08 -23.54 29.40
N ASP A 208 -3.60 -22.37 29.04
CA ASP A 208 -4.97 -22.01 29.40
C ASP A 208 -5.63 -21.08 28.37
N ASP A 209 -6.95 -21.20 28.37
CA ASP A 209 -8.01 -20.51 27.62
C ASP A 209 -8.21 -20.89 26.13
N SER A 210 -9.35 -21.58 25.95
CA SER A 210 -10.15 -21.87 24.75
C SER A 210 -9.39 -22.06 23.42
N GLU A 211 -9.28 -23.34 23.01
CA GLU A 211 -8.85 -23.75 21.66
C GLU A 211 -9.73 -23.17 20.53
N GLU A 212 -10.91 -22.62 20.84
CA GLU A 212 -11.92 -22.25 19.83
C GLU A 212 -11.73 -20.87 19.18
N GLU A 213 -10.87 -19.98 19.71
CA GLU A 213 -10.74 -18.59 19.18
C GLU A 213 -9.35 -18.22 18.61
N LYS A 214 -8.37 -19.14 18.60
CA LYS A 214 -7.00 -18.82 18.16
C LYS A 214 -6.82 -19.01 16.65
N GLN A 215 -6.93 -17.91 15.90
CA GLN A 215 -6.69 -17.91 14.44
C GLN A 215 -5.23 -18.13 14.03
N LEU A 216 -4.27 -17.79 14.90
CA LEU A 216 -2.84 -17.87 14.65
C LEU A 216 -2.13 -18.69 15.72
N THR A 217 -1.38 -19.72 15.30
CA THR A 217 -0.65 -20.62 16.19
C THR A 217 0.79 -20.79 15.73
N PRO A 218 1.80 -20.64 16.61
CA PRO A 218 1.71 -20.23 18.02
C PRO A 218 1.52 -18.71 18.19
N SER A 219 0.81 -18.30 19.24
CA SER A 219 0.55 -16.88 19.53
C SER A 219 1.78 -16.14 20.09
N ARG A 220 2.73 -16.87 20.68
CA ARG A 220 4.00 -16.33 21.22
C ARG A 220 5.17 -17.26 20.92
N ILE A 221 6.29 -16.66 20.50
CA ILE A 221 7.53 -17.38 20.18
C ILE A 221 8.69 -16.71 20.92
N LYS A 222 9.50 -17.51 21.61
CA LYS A 222 10.78 -17.09 22.17
C LYS A 222 11.89 -17.49 21.20
N LEU A 223 12.60 -16.50 20.67
CA LEU A 223 13.70 -16.67 19.72
C LEU A 223 15.02 -16.31 20.39
N LYS A 224 16.01 -17.21 20.30
CA LYS A 224 17.42 -16.87 20.52
C LYS A 224 18.14 -17.11 19.20
N VAL A 225 18.70 -16.04 18.63
CA VAL A 225 19.31 -16.09 17.30
C VAL A 225 20.78 -15.69 17.44
N ARG A 226 21.66 -16.53 16.91
CA ARG A 226 23.08 -16.23 16.76
C ARG A 226 23.25 -15.13 15.70
N GLN A 227 24.24 -14.28 15.89
CA GLN A 227 24.51 -13.20 14.94
C GLN A 227 24.73 -13.75 13.51
N ASN A 228 24.05 -13.13 12.54
CA ASN A 228 24.06 -13.50 11.12
C ASN A 228 23.51 -14.91 10.79
N GLU A 229 22.86 -15.57 11.75
CA GLU A 229 22.16 -16.83 11.50
C GLU A 229 20.68 -16.58 11.21
N THR A 230 20.14 -17.25 10.20
CA THR A 230 18.72 -17.19 9.86
C THR A 230 17.99 -18.34 10.52
N VAL A 231 16.93 -18.03 11.27
CA VAL A 231 16.09 -19.01 11.94
C VAL A 231 14.71 -19.04 11.29
N LYS A 232 14.23 -20.24 10.96
CA LYS A 232 12.89 -20.45 10.40
C LYS A 232 11.96 -20.97 11.49
N PHE A 233 10.75 -20.43 11.54
CA PHE A 233 9.67 -20.93 12.39
C PHE A 233 8.37 -20.96 11.59
N LYS A 234 7.44 -21.81 12.02
CA LYS A 234 6.15 -22.00 11.35
C LYS A 234 5.06 -21.29 12.14
N ILE A 235 4.26 -20.49 11.43
CA ILE A 235 2.98 -19.97 11.92
C ILE A 235 1.89 -20.65 11.09
N THR A 236 0.86 -21.14 11.77
CA THR A 236 -0.35 -21.69 11.17
C THR A 236 -1.47 -20.67 11.32
N PHE A 237 -2.17 -20.37 10.23
CA PHE A 237 -3.39 -19.57 10.24
C PHE A 237 -4.59 -20.47 9.97
N GLN A 238 -5.65 -20.30 10.76
CA GLN A 238 -6.94 -20.94 10.54
C GLN A 238 -8.02 -19.87 10.53
N GLN A 239 -8.70 -19.75 9.39
CA GLN A 239 -9.89 -18.90 9.28
C GLN A 239 -11.03 -19.57 10.07
N PRO A 240 -11.66 -18.88 11.02
CA PRO A 240 -12.80 -19.43 11.75
C PRO A 240 -13.97 -19.63 10.79
N LYS A 241 -14.78 -20.66 11.07
CA LYS A 241 -15.96 -20.98 10.26
C LYS A 241 -17.05 -19.89 10.34
N GLU A 242 -17.04 -19.11 11.42
CA GLU A 242 -18.03 -18.08 11.67
C GLU A 242 -17.33 -16.87 12.29
N TYR A 243 -17.46 -15.70 11.65
CA TYR A 243 -16.87 -14.45 12.14
C TYR A 243 -17.98 -13.43 12.37
N PRO A 244 -17.99 -12.69 13.49
CA PRO A 244 -18.98 -11.64 13.71
C PRO A 244 -18.92 -10.58 12.61
N VAL A 245 -20.08 -10.05 12.22
CA VAL A 245 -20.19 -9.03 11.18
C VAL A 245 -20.88 -7.81 11.74
N ASP A 246 -20.20 -6.68 11.67
CA ASP A 246 -20.78 -5.37 11.92
C ASP A 246 -21.02 -4.67 10.59
N LEU A 247 -22.26 -4.32 10.31
CA LEU A 247 -22.64 -3.57 9.14
C LEU A 247 -23.24 -2.24 9.58
N TYR A 248 -22.61 -1.14 9.17
CA TYR A 248 -23.14 0.20 9.39
C TYR A 248 -23.66 0.77 8.07
N TYR A 249 -24.96 1.04 8.02
CA TYR A 249 -25.61 1.59 6.84
C TYR A 249 -25.62 3.12 6.94
N LEU A 250 -24.80 3.77 6.12
CA LEU A 250 -24.66 5.22 6.07
C LEU A 250 -25.37 5.75 4.82
N MET A 251 -26.42 6.53 5.02
CA MET A 251 -27.35 6.91 3.97
C MET A 251 -27.47 8.42 3.80
N ASP A 252 -27.38 8.87 2.56
CA ASP A 252 -27.82 10.18 2.13
C ASP A 252 -29.35 10.31 2.31
N LEU A 253 -29.79 11.31 3.05
CA LEU A 253 -31.22 11.59 3.29
C LEU A 253 -31.69 12.91 2.67
N THR A 254 -31.03 13.37 1.61
CA THR A 254 -31.58 14.41 0.75
C THR A 254 -32.91 13.99 0.13
N TYR A 255 -33.67 14.98 -0.35
CA TYR A 255 -34.99 14.74 -0.92
C TYR A 255 -34.99 13.74 -2.10
N SER A 256 -33.93 13.71 -2.92
CA SER A 256 -33.80 12.78 -4.05
C SER A 256 -33.75 11.31 -3.63
N MET A 257 -33.27 11.04 -2.41
CA MET A 257 -33.13 9.70 -1.85
C MET A 257 -34.43 9.07 -1.34
N GLN A 258 -35.59 9.71 -1.53
CA GLN A 258 -36.90 9.21 -1.06
C GLN A 258 -37.17 7.77 -1.51
N ALA A 259 -37.06 7.50 -2.81
CA ALA A 259 -37.35 6.18 -3.38
C ALA A 259 -36.38 5.12 -2.85
N HIS A 260 -35.11 5.48 -2.66
CA HIS A 260 -34.08 4.60 -2.11
C HIS A 260 -34.35 4.22 -0.65
N ARG A 261 -34.87 5.17 0.17
CA ARG A 261 -35.25 4.91 1.57
C ARG A 261 -36.41 3.92 1.66
N GLU A 262 -37.45 4.15 0.86
CA GLU A 262 -38.61 3.24 0.77
C GLU A 262 -38.17 1.84 0.33
N LYS A 263 -37.22 1.77 -0.60
CA LYS A 263 -36.64 0.50 -1.06
C LYS A 263 -35.84 -0.22 0.01
N LEU A 264 -35.04 0.50 0.80
CA LEU A 264 -34.30 -0.07 1.93
C LEU A 264 -35.25 -0.70 2.95
N ILE A 265 -36.38 -0.04 3.22
CA ILE A 265 -37.41 -0.54 4.14
C ILE A 265 -38.02 -1.85 3.62
N GLU A 266 -38.30 -1.95 2.32
CA GLU A 266 -38.82 -3.18 1.68
C GLU A 266 -37.82 -4.33 1.77
N LEU A 267 -36.52 -4.02 1.67
CA LEU A 267 -35.46 -5.01 1.53
C LEU A 267 -34.76 -5.38 2.83
N ALA A 268 -34.97 -4.61 3.91
CA ALA A 268 -34.32 -4.82 5.20
C ALA A 268 -34.60 -6.22 5.79
N ASP A 269 -35.82 -6.74 5.66
CA ASP A 269 -36.17 -8.08 6.14
C ASP A 269 -35.38 -9.16 5.39
N ARG A 270 -35.25 -9.01 4.07
CA ARG A 270 -34.47 -9.93 3.22
C ARG A 270 -32.98 -9.84 3.53
N LEU A 271 -32.44 -8.63 3.66
CA LEU A 271 -31.05 -8.40 4.04
C LEU A 271 -30.75 -9.11 5.38
N THR A 272 -31.61 -8.91 6.37
CA THR A 272 -31.46 -9.55 7.69
C THR A 272 -31.49 -11.07 7.58
N ALA A 273 -32.43 -11.63 6.80
CA ALA A 273 -32.54 -13.07 6.60
C ALA A 273 -31.32 -13.67 5.90
N GLU A 274 -30.76 -13.00 4.89
CA GLU A 274 -29.55 -13.47 4.20
C GLU A 274 -28.30 -13.32 5.08
N MET A 275 -28.17 -12.21 5.81
CA MET A 275 -27.02 -11.98 6.70
C MET A 275 -27.01 -12.98 7.86
N SER A 276 -28.18 -13.38 8.37
CA SER A 276 -28.30 -14.42 9.40
C SER A 276 -27.83 -15.80 8.92
N LYS A 277 -27.76 -16.05 7.61
CA LYS A 277 -27.18 -17.29 7.05
C LYS A 277 -25.65 -17.23 6.98
N ILE A 278 -25.07 -16.03 6.99
CA ILE A 278 -23.62 -15.80 6.86
C ILE A 278 -22.94 -15.83 8.24
N SER A 279 -23.56 -15.18 9.23
CA SER A 279 -23.03 -15.12 10.60
C SER A 279 -24.16 -15.03 11.62
N SER A 280 -24.09 -15.85 12.67
CA SER A 280 -25.01 -15.78 13.82
C SER A 280 -24.81 -14.53 14.68
N ASN A 281 -23.65 -13.87 14.58
CA ASN A 281 -23.35 -12.63 15.30
C ASN A 281 -23.29 -11.45 14.32
N PHE A 282 -24.46 -11.08 13.82
CA PHE A 282 -24.65 -9.95 12.92
C PHE A 282 -25.24 -8.74 13.66
N ARG A 283 -24.59 -7.59 13.53
CA ARG A 283 -25.07 -6.31 14.09
C ARG A 283 -25.24 -5.28 12.98
N LEU A 284 -26.30 -4.49 13.10
CA LEU A 284 -26.68 -3.47 12.13
C LEU A 284 -26.77 -2.10 12.80
N GLY A 285 -26.21 -1.09 12.15
CA GLY A 285 -26.27 0.31 12.57
C GLY A 285 -26.78 1.19 11.43
N PHE A 286 -27.24 2.40 11.77
CA PHE A 286 -27.77 3.36 10.80
C PHE A 286 -27.25 4.76 11.10
N GLY A 287 -26.79 5.45 10.07
CA GLY A 287 -26.41 6.85 10.12
C GLY A 287 -26.89 7.57 8.88
N SER A 288 -27.05 8.88 8.98
CA SER A 288 -27.48 9.70 7.85
C SER A 288 -26.68 10.99 7.72
N PHE A 289 -26.60 11.51 6.50
CA PHE A 289 -25.89 12.75 6.20
C PHE A 289 -26.63 13.53 5.11
N ILE A 290 -26.45 14.86 5.15
CA ILE A 290 -26.87 15.80 4.11
C ILE A 290 -25.62 16.56 3.69
N ASP A 291 -25.43 17.77 4.22
CA ASP A 291 -24.24 18.57 4.00
C ASP A 291 -24.06 19.65 5.09
N LYS A 292 -22.96 20.39 5.02
CA LYS A 292 -22.64 21.51 5.90
C LYS A 292 -23.72 22.59 5.82
N VAL A 293 -24.25 22.99 6.97
CA VAL A 293 -25.36 23.96 7.07
C VAL A 293 -24.85 25.40 6.94
N VAL A 294 -24.29 25.73 5.78
CA VAL A 294 -23.76 27.06 5.44
C VAL A 294 -23.90 27.30 3.94
N MET A 295 -24.04 28.57 3.52
CA MET A 295 -23.99 28.91 2.09
C MET A 295 -22.58 28.61 1.54
N PRO A 296 -22.44 28.10 0.30
CA PRO A 296 -23.50 27.91 -0.70
C PRO A 296 -24.22 26.55 -0.64
N TYR A 297 -23.83 25.63 0.24
CA TYR A 297 -24.35 24.26 0.28
C TYR A 297 -25.79 24.20 0.79
N ALA A 298 -26.09 24.90 1.89
CA ALA A 298 -27.44 24.94 2.47
C ALA A 298 -28.01 26.36 2.51
N SER A 299 -29.32 26.47 2.31
CA SER A 299 -30.03 27.75 2.44
C SER A 299 -30.10 28.20 3.90
N VAL A 300 -29.53 29.37 4.19
CA VAL A 300 -29.57 29.99 5.53
C VAL A 300 -30.84 30.83 5.76
N VAL A 301 -31.78 30.83 4.81
CA VAL A 301 -33.07 31.52 4.97
C VAL A 301 -33.88 30.81 6.07
N PRO A 302 -34.39 31.50 7.11
CA PRO A 302 -35.03 30.85 8.25
C PRO A 302 -36.19 29.90 7.90
N ALA A 303 -36.95 30.19 6.84
CA ALA A 303 -38.00 29.29 6.36
C ALA A 303 -37.43 27.98 5.78
N LYS A 304 -36.31 28.07 5.04
CA LYS A 304 -35.65 26.92 4.42
C LYS A 304 -34.80 26.11 5.39
N LEU A 305 -34.27 26.73 6.46
CA LEU A 305 -33.67 25.99 7.58
C LEU A 305 -34.72 25.16 8.34
N ARG A 306 -35.98 25.61 8.39
CA ARG A 306 -37.06 24.83 9.02
C ARG A 306 -37.62 23.75 8.11
N ASN A 307 -37.71 24.02 6.81
CA ASN A 307 -38.13 23.06 5.79
C ASN A 307 -37.35 23.30 4.49
N PRO A 308 -36.28 22.53 4.21
CA PRO A 308 -35.48 22.75 3.02
C PRO A 308 -36.19 22.31 1.73
N CYS A 309 -37.15 21.39 1.86
CA CYS A 309 -37.90 20.83 0.74
C CYS A 309 -38.91 21.82 0.11
N PRO A 310 -39.51 21.46 -1.04
CA PRO A 310 -40.64 22.19 -1.60
C PRO A 310 -41.82 22.23 -0.62
N ASP A 311 -42.67 23.27 -0.68
CA ASP A 311 -43.76 23.48 0.28
C ASP A 311 -44.78 22.33 0.33
N SER A 312 -44.81 21.46 -0.69
CA SER A 312 -45.62 20.24 -0.74
C SER A 312 -45.12 19.11 0.14
N LEU A 313 -43.90 19.19 0.68
CA LEU A 313 -43.26 18.16 1.50
C LEU A 313 -42.67 18.76 2.77
N ILE A 314 -42.90 18.10 3.89
CA ILE A 314 -42.31 18.45 5.19
C ILE A 314 -41.03 17.63 5.35
N CYS A 315 -39.90 18.31 5.46
CA CYS A 315 -38.58 17.73 5.67
C CYS A 315 -37.96 18.24 6.97
N ASP A 316 -37.03 17.46 7.51
CA ASP A 316 -36.23 17.87 8.66
C ASP A 316 -35.23 18.97 8.26
N PRO A 317 -34.82 19.84 9.21
CA PRO A 317 -33.74 20.80 9.00
C PRO A 317 -32.46 20.13 8.48
N PRO A 318 -31.67 20.81 7.63
CA PRO A 318 -30.39 20.29 7.16
C PRO A 318 -29.39 20.11 8.31
N TYR A 319 -28.52 19.11 8.18
CA TYR A 319 -27.44 18.79 9.12
C TYR A 319 -26.29 18.07 8.38
N GLY A 320 -25.08 18.14 8.92
CA GLY A 320 -23.92 17.46 8.31
C GLY A 320 -24.02 15.92 8.40
N PHE A 321 -23.84 15.37 9.61
CA PHE A 321 -23.95 13.94 9.88
C PHE A 321 -24.68 13.68 11.19
N ARG A 322 -25.45 12.59 11.24
CA ARG A 322 -26.06 12.06 12.45
C ARG A 322 -25.95 10.54 12.53
N ASN A 323 -25.42 10.03 13.64
CA ASN A 323 -25.54 8.63 14.03
C ASN A 323 -26.96 8.36 14.56
N GLN A 324 -27.81 7.74 13.74
CA GLN A 324 -29.23 7.51 14.05
C GLN A 324 -29.42 6.29 14.97
N LEU A 325 -28.59 5.27 14.79
CA LEU A 325 -28.61 4.01 15.52
C LEU A 325 -27.19 3.42 15.59
N PRO A 326 -26.58 3.36 16.79
CA PRO A 326 -25.37 2.59 17.03
C PRO A 326 -25.57 1.10 16.69
N LEU A 327 -24.48 0.39 16.40
CA LEU A 327 -24.51 -1.04 16.05
C LEU A 327 -25.23 -1.87 17.11
N SER A 328 -26.23 -2.63 16.67
CA SER A 328 -27.17 -3.37 17.50
C SER A 328 -27.60 -4.67 16.80
N GLY A 329 -27.94 -5.70 17.59
CA GLY A 329 -28.58 -6.93 17.07
C GLY A 329 -30.10 -6.81 16.91
N ASN A 330 -30.70 -5.64 17.21
CA ASN A 330 -32.14 -5.42 17.12
C ASN A 330 -32.53 -4.86 15.75
N PHE A 331 -32.90 -5.76 14.83
CA PHE A 331 -33.29 -5.41 13.46
C PHE A 331 -34.61 -4.63 13.38
N SER A 332 -35.55 -4.90 14.27
CA SER A 332 -36.82 -4.15 14.32
C SER A 332 -36.57 -2.68 14.66
N LEU A 333 -35.63 -2.40 15.56
CA LEU A 333 -35.22 -1.03 15.89
C LEU A 333 -34.52 -0.34 14.72
N PHE A 334 -33.71 -1.05 13.94
CA PHE A 334 -33.14 -0.51 12.70
C PHE A 334 -34.25 -0.10 11.73
N LEU A 335 -35.22 -0.98 11.47
CA LEU A 335 -36.31 -0.70 10.55
C LEU A 335 -37.17 0.48 11.03
N GLU A 336 -37.45 0.54 12.34
CA GLU A 336 -38.13 1.67 12.96
C GLU A 336 -37.37 2.99 12.75
N LYS A 337 -36.04 2.98 12.98
CA LYS A 337 -35.19 4.17 12.82
C LYS A 337 -35.15 4.64 11.37
N VAL A 338 -35.02 3.75 10.40
CA VAL A 338 -35.06 4.10 8.97
C VAL A 338 -36.42 4.70 8.59
N LYS A 339 -37.52 4.10 9.05
CA LYS A 339 -38.89 4.60 8.78
C LYS A 339 -39.16 5.98 9.40
N ASN A 340 -38.69 6.21 10.62
CA ASN A 340 -38.99 7.42 11.40
C ASN A 340 -38.03 8.58 11.11
N THR A 341 -37.00 8.38 10.29
CA THR A 341 -36.09 9.47 9.91
C THR A 341 -36.62 10.14 8.65
N ASN A 342 -36.98 11.43 8.74
CA ASN A 342 -37.47 12.18 7.60
C ASN A 342 -36.32 12.53 6.64
N LEU A 343 -36.71 12.91 5.42
CA LEU A 343 -35.77 13.48 4.45
C LEU A 343 -35.43 14.92 4.84
N SER A 344 -34.34 15.42 4.29
CA SER A 344 -33.92 16.82 4.37
C SER A 344 -33.52 17.32 2.97
N GLY A 345 -32.76 18.40 2.90
CA GLY A 345 -32.23 18.90 1.64
C GLY A 345 -31.29 20.08 1.81
N ASN A 346 -30.51 20.28 0.77
CA ASN A 346 -29.50 21.32 0.56
C ASN A 346 -29.75 21.99 -0.81
N LEU A 347 -28.81 22.79 -1.31
CA LEU A 347 -28.95 23.61 -2.52
C LEU A 347 -28.19 23.06 -3.71
N ASP A 348 -26.97 22.59 -3.49
CA ASP A 348 -26.13 22.00 -4.52
C ASP A 348 -26.30 20.49 -4.59
N ASN A 349 -25.59 19.88 -5.53
CA ASN A 349 -25.73 18.46 -5.81
C ASN A 349 -24.71 17.61 -5.06
N ALA A 350 -23.55 18.14 -4.70
CA ALA A 350 -22.53 17.35 -4.00
C ALA A 350 -22.88 17.29 -2.51
N GLU A 351 -22.70 16.12 -1.89
CA GLU A 351 -23.12 15.91 -0.52
C GLU A 351 -21.94 15.79 0.46
N GLY A 352 -22.21 16.03 1.74
CA GLY A 352 -21.24 15.99 2.83
C GLY A 352 -20.88 14.59 3.32
N GLY A 353 -21.04 13.56 2.49
CA GLY A 353 -20.88 12.16 2.88
C GLY A 353 -19.49 11.78 3.39
N PHE A 354 -18.45 12.51 3.00
CA PHE A 354 -17.08 12.27 3.47
C PHE A 354 -16.88 12.66 4.95
N ASP A 355 -17.52 13.71 5.44
CA ASP A 355 -17.55 14.02 6.89
C ASP A 355 -18.17 12.85 7.64
N ALA A 356 -19.28 12.33 7.12
CA ALA A 356 -20.00 11.22 7.72
C ALA A 356 -19.17 9.92 7.76
N ILE A 357 -18.49 9.57 6.65
CA ILE A 357 -17.55 8.42 6.63
C ILE A 357 -16.48 8.60 7.71
N MET A 358 -15.86 9.79 7.80
CA MET A 358 -14.82 10.04 8.80
C MET A 358 -15.35 9.87 10.23
N GLN A 359 -16.51 10.44 10.54
CA GLN A 359 -17.11 10.32 11.88
C GLN A 359 -17.50 8.88 12.21
N VAL A 360 -18.09 8.14 11.27
CA VAL A 360 -18.43 6.71 11.47
C VAL A 360 -17.20 5.87 11.76
N ILE A 361 -16.06 6.18 11.13
CA ILE A 361 -14.80 5.45 11.35
C ILE A 361 -14.13 5.89 12.67
N ALA A 362 -14.10 7.18 12.97
CA ALA A 362 -13.37 7.74 14.11
C ALA A 362 -14.11 7.52 15.45
N CYS A 363 -15.44 7.54 15.45
CA CYS A 363 -16.28 7.43 16.64
C CYS A 363 -16.56 5.98 17.05
N LYS A 364 -15.50 5.27 17.45
CA LYS A 364 -15.58 3.83 17.75
C LYS A 364 -16.61 3.48 18.81
N ASP A 365 -16.68 4.27 19.88
CA ASP A 365 -17.50 3.98 21.05
C ASP A 365 -18.97 4.37 20.80
N GLU A 366 -19.21 5.47 20.10
CA GLU A 366 -20.54 5.98 19.75
C GLU A 366 -21.20 5.12 18.67
N ILE A 367 -20.42 4.63 17.70
CA ILE A 367 -20.89 3.69 16.67
C ILE A 367 -20.95 2.25 17.22
N ARG A 368 -20.11 1.92 18.21
CA ARG A 368 -19.96 0.60 18.87
C ARG A 368 -19.38 -0.50 17.99
N TRP A 369 -18.34 -0.18 17.21
CA TRP A 369 -17.60 -1.16 16.42
C TRP A 369 -16.99 -2.26 17.31
N ASN A 370 -17.15 -3.53 16.94
CA ASN A 370 -16.49 -4.65 17.61
C ASN A 370 -15.09 -4.81 17.03
N GLU A 371 -14.07 -4.86 17.89
CA GLU A 371 -12.67 -5.04 17.44
C GLU A 371 -12.44 -6.39 16.75
N MET A 372 -13.22 -7.41 17.10
CA MET A 372 -13.13 -8.78 16.58
C MET A 372 -14.18 -9.11 15.50
N SER A 373 -14.84 -8.10 14.90
CA SER A 373 -15.78 -8.31 13.79
C SER A 373 -15.18 -7.95 12.43
N ARG A 374 -15.78 -8.46 11.34
CA ARG A 374 -15.65 -7.82 10.04
C ARG A 374 -16.48 -6.54 10.08
N LYS A 375 -15.82 -5.40 9.88
CA LYS A 375 -16.47 -4.08 9.88
C LYS A 375 -16.76 -3.66 8.45
N ILE A 376 -18.03 -3.50 8.11
CA ILE A 376 -18.50 -3.12 6.77
C ILE A 376 -19.29 -1.83 6.88
N LEU A 377 -18.87 -0.81 6.13
CA LEU A 377 -19.56 0.46 5.99
C LEU A 377 -20.22 0.50 4.61
N ILE A 378 -21.55 0.53 4.57
CA ILE A 378 -22.28 0.77 3.34
C ILE A 378 -22.51 2.27 3.22
N PHE A 379 -22.04 2.87 2.14
CA PHE A 379 -22.26 4.27 1.81
C PHE A 379 -23.26 4.36 0.65
N ALA A 380 -24.45 4.87 0.92
CA ALA A 380 -25.54 4.95 -0.04
C ALA A 380 -25.91 6.41 -0.35
N THR A 381 -25.82 6.79 -1.63
CA THR A 381 -26.17 8.12 -2.15
C THR A 381 -26.49 8.01 -3.64
N ASP A 382 -27.27 8.95 -4.15
CA ASP A 382 -27.55 9.13 -5.58
C ASP A 382 -26.70 10.23 -6.24
N SER A 383 -25.77 10.84 -5.51
CA SER A 383 -24.98 11.96 -5.99
C SER A 383 -23.47 11.82 -5.76
N ILE A 384 -22.72 12.85 -6.16
CA ILE A 384 -21.29 13.01 -5.90
C ILE A 384 -21.05 13.55 -4.47
N PHE A 385 -19.79 13.67 -4.08
CA PHE A 385 -19.38 14.03 -2.73
C PHE A 385 -18.49 15.27 -2.72
N HIS A 386 -18.56 16.04 -1.64
CA HIS A 386 -17.55 17.04 -1.31
C HIS A 386 -16.29 16.42 -0.69
N TYR A 387 -15.15 17.07 -0.90
CA TYR A 387 -13.86 16.66 -0.35
C TYR A 387 -13.02 17.87 0.05
N ALA A 388 -11.91 17.63 0.76
CA ALA A 388 -11.05 18.70 1.27
C ALA A 388 -10.73 19.77 0.23
N GLY A 389 -10.93 21.03 0.61
CA GLY A 389 -10.83 22.22 -0.22
C GLY A 389 -12.19 22.83 -0.55
N ASP A 390 -13.25 22.02 -0.66
CA ASP A 390 -14.58 22.48 -1.05
C ASP A 390 -15.19 23.39 0.02
N GLY A 391 -14.95 23.11 1.32
CA GLY A 391 -15.46 23.88 2.47
C GLY A 391 -15.04 25.35 2.46
N LYS A 392 -14.00 25.70 1.70
CA LYS A 392 -13.54 27.07 1.50
C LYS A 392 -14.63 27.98 0.95
N LEU A 393 -15.56 27.47 0.12
CA LEU A 393 -16.67 28.26 -0.42
C LEU A 393 -17.64 28.70 0.68
N GLY A 394 -17.85 27.87 1.71
CA GLY A 394 -18.64 28.22 2.89
C GLY A 394 -17.86 28.84 4.04
N GLY A 395 -16.59 29.22 3.81
CA GLY A 395 -15.73 29.80 4.84
C GLY A 395 -15.19 28.79 5.87
N VAL A 396 -15.37 27.49 5.64
CA VAL A 396 -14.89 26.41 6.49
C VAL A 396 -13.51 25.98 6.01
N VAL A 397 -12.46 26.50 6.66
CA VAL A 397 -11.07 26.39 6.16
C VAL A 397 -10.15 25.58 7.07
N GLU A 398 -10.59 25.22 8.27
CA GLU A 398 -9.79 24.38 9.17
C GLU A 398 -9.76 22.94 8.62
N PRO A 399 -8.60 22.32 8.40
CA PRO A 399 -8.57 20.94 7.91
C PRO A 399 -9.24 19.98 8.89
N ASN A 400 -9.94 18.97 8.37
CA ASN A 400 -10.47 17.87 9.17
C ASN A 400 -9.35 17.22 10.02
N ASP A 401 -9.60 16.96 11.30
CA ASP A 401 -8.57 16.40 12.20
C ASP A 401 -8.57 14.87 12.28
N GLY A 402 -9.54 14.21 11.62
CA GLY A 402 -9.72 12.76 11.62
C GLY A 402 -10.15 12.17 12.96
N ARG A 403 -10.73 12.97 13.87
CA ARG A 403 -11.17 12.54 15.21
C ARG A 403 -12.69 12.50 15.32
N CYS A 404 -13.16 11.87 16.40
CA CYS A 404 -14.57 11.82 16.72
C CYS A 404 -15.05 13.15 17.33
N HIS A 405 -16.19 13.64 16.84
CA HIS A 405 -16.84 14.87 17.32
C HIS A 405 -18.38 14.74 17.31
N LEU A 406 -18.90 13.61 17.79
CA LEU A 406 -20.34 13.44 17.98
C LEU A 406 -20.77 13.94 19.36
N ASN A 407 -21.95 14.56 19.42
CA ASN A 407 -22.63 14.81 20.70
C ASN A 407 -23.47 13.61 21.13
N ASP A 408 -24.11 13.71 22.30
CA ASP A 408 -24.96 12.65 22.86
C ASP A 408 -26.16 12.29 21.98
N ASP A 409 -26.62 13.21 21.14
CA ASP A 409 -27.71 13.01 20.16
C ASP A 409 -27.24 12.40 18.83
N GLY A 410 -25.92 12.16 18.71
CA GLY A 410 -25.27 11.57 17.55
C GLY A 410 -24.94 12.53 16.42
N PHE A 411 -25.07 13.85 16.60
CA PHE A 411 -24.75 14.85 15.58
C PHE A 411 -23.27 15.20 15.53
N TYR A 412 -22.74 15.38 14.32
CA TYR A 412 -21.40 15.90 14.10
C TYR A 412 -21.31 17.40 14.43
N THR A 413 -20.57 17.70 15.50
CA THR A 413 -20.50 19.05 16.07
C THR A 413 -19.53 19.99 15.36
N LYS A 414 -18.54 19.46 14.64
CA LYS A 414 -17.50 20.25 13.94
C LYS A 414 -17.79 20.50 12.46
N SER A 415 -19.00 20.21 11.98
CA SER A 415 -19.37 20.33 10.57
C SER A 415 -19.13 21.72 9.97
N LEU A 416 -19.31 22.79 10.76
CA LEU A 416 -19.08 24.17 10.33
C LEU A 416 -17.70 24.73 10.71
N GLU A 417 -16.90 23.98 11.45
CA GLU A 417 -15.57 24.39 11.88
C GLU A 417 -14.50 23.77 10.99
N GLN A 418 -14.65 22.47 10.68
CA GLN A 418 -13.70 21.68 9.90
C GLN A 418 -14.18 21.45 8.47
N ASP A 419 -13.27 21.62 7.51
CA ASP A 419 -13.44 21.29 6.11
C ASP A 419 -13.68 19.77 5.95
N TYR A 420 -14.18 19.37 4.79
CA TYR A 420 -14.35 17.96 4.46
C TYR A 420 -13.00 17.22 4.51
N PRO A 421 -12.98 15.93 4.85
CA PRO A 421 -11.75 15.17 4.86
C PRO A 421 -11.25 14.91 3.43
N SER A 422 -9.94 14.83 3.29
CA SER A 422 -9.30 14.44 2.03
C SER A 422 -9.38 12.93 1.82
N LEU A 423 -9.26 12.51 0.55
CA LEU A 423 -9.16 11.09 0.18
C LEU A 423 -8.05 10.36 0.95
N GLY A 424 -6.91 11.03 1.19
CA GLY A 424 -5.79 10.47 1.95
C GLY A 424 -6.13 10.23 3.42
N GLN A 425 -6.91 11.12 4.04
CA GLN A 425 -7.39 10.96 5.41
C GLN A 425 -8.39 9.80 5.52
N ILE A 426 -9.36 9.74 4.61
CA ILE A 426 -10.34 8.64 4.56
C ILE A 426 -9.63 7.30 4.35
N ASN A 427 -8.73 7.19 3.37
CA ASN A 427 -8.00 5.96 3.11
C ASN A 427 -7.17 5.50 4.32
N ARG A 428 -6.52 6.43 5.03
CA ARG A 428 -5.80 6.11 6.26
C ARG A 428 -6.75 5.62 7.36
N ALA A 429 -7.85 6.33 7.58
CA ALA A 429 -8.84 5.96 8.59
C ALA A 429 -9.43 4.56 8.33
N VAL A 430 -9.76 4.25 7.07
CA VAL A 430 -10.27 2.95 6.62
C VAL A 430 -9.25 1.83 6.90
N ILE A 431 -7.97 2.03 6.54
CA ILE A 431 -6.89 1.06 6.76
C ILE A 431 -6.63 0.83 8.25
N ASP A 432 -6.46 1.91 9.02
CA ASP A 432 -6.09 1.84 10.44
C ASP A 432 -7.20 1.17 11.27
N ASN A 433 -8.46 1.33 10.86
CA ASN A 433 -9.62 0.75 11.55
C ASN A 433 -10.12 -0.56 10.94
N LYS A 434 -9.51 -1.04 9.85
CA LYS A 434 -9.85 -2.30 9.16
C LYS A 434 -11.33 -2.35 8.74
N ILE A 435 -11.83 -1.23 8.22
CA ILE A 435 -13.22 -1.11 7.74
C ILE A 435 -13.21 -1.36 6.23
N ASN A 436 -14.19 -2.12 5.73
CA ASN A 436 -14.43 -2.27 4.31
C ASN A 436 -15.56 -1.33 3.89
N VAL A 437 -15.36 -0.51 2.85
CA VAL A 437 -16.37 0.47 2.41
C VAL A 437 -17.04 0.00 1.13
N ILE A 438 -18.37 -0.13 1.15
CA ILE A 438 -19.17 -0.50 -0.01
C ILE A 438 -19.94 0.75 -0.46
N TYR A 439 -19.56 1.33 -1.59
CA TYR A 439 -20.31 2.41 -2.22
C TYR A 439 -21.49 1.81 -3.00
N ALA A 440 -22.71 2.04 -2.50
CA ALA A 440 -23.96 1.59 -3.09
C ALA A 440 -24.66 2.78 -3.76
N VAL A 441 -24.42 2.97 -5.05
CA VAL A 441 -24.81 4.19 -5.79
C VAL A 441 -25.58 3.82 -7.06
N PRO A 442 -26.40 4.71 -7.64
CA PRO A 442 -27.13 4.41 -8.87
C PRO A 442 -26.20 4.43 -10.10
N HIS A 443 -26.73 4.05 -11.27
CA HIS A 443 -25.95 3.88 -12.50
C HIS A 443 -25.27 5.18 -12.95
N GLU A 444 -25.89 6.33 -12.67
CA GLU A 444 -25.40 7.64 -13.08
C GLU A 444 -24.14 8.06 -12.34
N ALA A 445 -23.98 7.63 -11.08
CA ALA A 445 -22.85 7.99 -10.23
C ALA A 445 -21.75 6.91 -10.18
N ILE A 446 -22.03 5.68 -10.63
CA ILE A 446 -21.17 4.50 -10.40
C ILE A 446 -19.73 4.66 -10.87
N ASP A 447 -19.48 5.35 -11.98
CA ASP A 447 -18.14 5.48 -12.55
C ASP A 447 -17.22 6.32 -11.68
N VAL A 448 -17.76 7.37 -11.04
CA VAL A 448 -17.02 8.19 -10.08
C VAL A 448 -16.60 7.35 -8.87
N TYR A 449 -17.52 6.55 -8.33
CA TYR A 449 -17.24 5.71 -7.17
C TYR A 449 -16.35 4.50 -7.48
N LYS A 450 -16.37 3.98 -8.72
CA LYS A 450 -15.40 2.98 -9.18
C LYS A 450 -13.99 3.56 -9.25
N ILE A 451 -13.83 4.81 -9.69
CA ILE A 451 -12.52 5.47 -9.67
C ILE A 451 -12.10 5.73 -8.22
N LEU A 452 -13.01 6.20 -7.37
CA LEU A 452 -12.77 6.40 -5.95
C LEU A 452 -12.28 5.12 -5.26
N SER A 453 -12.89 3.97 -5.57
CA SER A 453 -12.52 2.70 -4.92
C SER A 453 -11.12 2.22 -5.27
N THR A 454 -10.56 2.65 -6.41
CA THR A 454 -9.14 2.38 -6.72
C THR A 454 -8.15 3.12 -5.81
N HIS A 455 -8.60 4.18 -5.13
CA HIS A 455 -7.78 5.02 -4.26
C HIS A 455 -7.96 4.70 -2.76
N ILE A 456 -9.08 4.04 -2.39
CA ILE A 456 -9.39 3.66 -1.01
C ILE A 456 -9.29 2.14 -0.88
N ARG A 457 -8.29 1.66 -0.12
CA ARG A 457 -8.07 0.23 0.06
C ARG A 457 -9.23 -0.40 0.84
N GLY A 458 -9.62 -1.61 0.43
CA GLY A 458 -10.74 -2.32 1.07
C GLY A 458 -12.10 -1.71 0.72
N SER A 459 -12.18 -0.92 -0.37
CA SER A 459 -13.46 -0.40 -0.85
C SER A 459 -13.87 -1.00 -2.18
N VAL A 460 -15.19 -1.09 -2.39
CA VAL A 460 -15.81 -1.55 -3.62
C VAL A 460 -16.96 -0.61 -3.97
N ALA A 461 -17.24 -0.43 -5.26
CA ALA A 461 -18.41 0.30 -5.72
C ALA A 461 -19.31 -0.64 -6.51
N GLY A 462 -20.60 -0.61 -6.20
CA GLY A 462 -21.60 -1.36 -6.92
C GLY A 462 -22.90 -0.58 -7.05
N MET A 463 -23.67 -0.96 -8.06
CA MET A 463 -24.97 -0.35 -8.27
C MET A 463 -25.92 -0.75 -7.13
N LEU A 464 -27.00 -0.02 -6.90
CA LEU A 464 -28.10 -0.52 -6.06
C LEU A 464 -29.16 -1.17 -6.96
N SER A 465 -29.43 -2.48 -6.80
CA SER A 465 -30.46 -3.15 -7.60
C SER A 465 -31.82 -2.94 -6.95
N ASN A 466 -32.88 -3.07 -7.77
CA ASN A 466 -34.26 -3.00 -7.31
C ASN A 466 -34.68 -4.14 -6.36
N ASP A 467 -33.79 -5.07 -6.02
CA ASP A 467 -34.11 -6.21 -5.16
C ASP A 467 -33.07 -6.48 -4.06
N SER A 468 -32.06 -5.59 -3.93
CA SER A 468 -30.93 -5.71 -2.99
C SER A 468 -30.14 -7.02 -3.10
N SER A 469 -30.34 -7.83 -4.15
CA SER A 469 -29.53 -9.04 -4.35
C SER A 469 -28.04 -8.68 -4.44
N ASN A 470 -27.75 -7.60 -5.15
CA ASN A 470 -26.39 -7.15 -5.35
C ASN A 470 -25.73 -6.61 -4.08
N ILE A 471 -26.47 -6.03 -3.13
CA ILE A 471 -25.90 -5.56 -1.86
C ILE A 471 -25.48 -6.75 -1.00
N VAL A 472 -26.30 -7.80 -0.96
CA VAL A 472 -26.01 -9.05 -0.25
C VAL A 472 -24.80 -9.73 -0.88
N ASP A 473 -24.74 -9.81 -2.21
CA ASP A 473 -23.59 -10.38 -2.92
C ASP A 473 -22.30 -9.60 -2.68
N MET A 474 -22.37 -8.26 -2.68
CA MET A 474 -21.22 -7.40 -2.36
C MET A 474 -20.74 -7.61 -0.93
N ILE A 475 -21.66 -7.72 0.04
CA ILE A 475 -21.30 -8.02 1.43
C ILE A 475 -20.65 -9.40 1.52
N ARG A 476 -21.20 -10.41 0.83
CA ARG A 476 -20.68 -11.77 0.82
C ARG A 476 -19.27 -11.85 0.25
N ILE A 477 -19.01 -11.19 -0.88
CA ILE A 477 -17.67 -11.09 -1.49
C ILE A 477 -16.66 -10.40 -0.55
N ASN A 478 -17.12 -9.46 0.29
CA ASN A 478 -16.25 -8.80 1.27
C ASN A 478 -16.13 -9.57 2.60
N TYR A 479 -16.92 -10.63 2.79
CA TYR A 479 -16.90 -11.50 3.96
C TYR A 479 -16.04 -12.75 3.74
N GLU A 480 -16.20 -13.40 2.58
CA GLU A 480 -15.39 -14.55 2.12
C GLU A 480 -13.92 -14.15 1.90
#